data_AF-A0A382QVK6-F1
#
_entry.id   AF-A0A382QVK6-F1
#
_cell.length_a   1.000
_cell.length_b   1.000
_cell.length_c   1.000
_cell.angle_alpha   90.00
_cell.angle_beta   90.00
_cell.angle_gamma   90.00
#
_symmetry.space_group_name_H-M   'P 1'
#
loop_
_entity.id
_entity.type
_entity.pdbx_description
1 polymer ?
#
loop_
_entity_poly.entity_id
_entity_poly.type
_entity_poly.pdbx_seq_one_letter_code
_entity_poly.pdbx_strand_id
1 'polypeptide(L)'
;FKPIEIGEDAESMLLRLGRQRIFMSATIPSPSVFMRELGLDKEKTLFLQVSYSSFPTGNRPIVTTIKGGSMSYSGRNDDAFTQTAEAILQIMDIHENEKGIILPYTNEIEERLLEEIKRLDKGAYQRLMTHGKDAAEREEVLEEFEVCPDPAVLLSTYVNQGYDGKHCGFAIVVKIPFPPLGDVRTVKKMEKDEEWYKSETAGSLIQMCGRVVRSVEDTGITYIVDPTFDFHYNKGINGQPLRKFMPAYINEAVL
;
A
#
# COMPACT_ATOMS: atom_id res chain seq x y z
N PHE A 1 25.07 -4.84 -7.73
CA PHE A 1 24.47 -5.05 -9.07
C PHE A 1 23.02 -5.46 -8.89
N LYS A 2 22.05 -4.73 -9.46
CA LYS A 2 20.62 -5.09 -9.41
C LYS A 2 20.13 -5.27 -10.84
N PRO A 3 19.77 -6.49 -11.28
CA PRO A 3 19.39 -6.74 -12.68
C PRO A 3 18.09 -6.00 -13.03
N ILE A 4 18.02 -5.45 -14.25
CA ILE A 4 16.82 -4.74 -14.74
C ILE A 4 15.72 -5.75 -15.05
N GLU A 5 16.08 -6.83 -15.76
CA GLU A 5 15.21 -7.96 -16.08
C GLU A 5 15.85 -9.25 -15.61
N ILE A 6 15.02 -10.18 -15.14
CA ILE A 6 15.44 -11.51 -14.70
C ILE A 6 14.74 -12.63 -15.48
N GLY A 7 13.74 -12.28 -16.29
CA GLY A 7 12.94 -13.25 -17.05
C GLY A 7 13.77 -14.07 -18.02
N GLU A 8 14.82 -13.49 -18.61
CA GLU A 8 15.72 -14.19 -19.53
C GLU A 8 16.53 -15.28 -18.84
N ASP A 9 16.89 -15.07 -17.57
CA ASP A 9 17.66 -16.04 -16.77
C ASP A 9 16.75 -17.06 -16.06
N ALA A 10 15.44 -16.80 -16.00
CA ALA A 10 14.47 -17.58 -15.23
C ALA A 10 14.46 -19.07 -15.59
N GLU A 11 14.68 -19.41 -16.87
CA GLU A 11 14.77 -20.80 -17.31
C GLU A 11 15.93 -21.54 -16.64
N SER A 12 17.12 -20.93 -16.67
CA SER A 12 18.34 -21.52 -16.09
C SER A 12 18.31 -21.57 -14.57
N MET A 13 17.59 -20.66 -13.92
CA MET A 13 17.61 -20.49 -12.46
C MET A 13 16.47 -21.23 -11.76
N LEU A 14 15.26 -21.18 -12.30
CA LEU A 14 14.04 -21.62 -11.61
C LEU A 14 13.18 -22.54 -12.46
N LEU A 15 12.86 -22.14 -13.69
CA LEU A 15 11.80 -22.80 -14.46
C LEU A 15 12.19 -24.21 -14.92
N ARG A 16 13.49 -24.52 -15.08
CA ARG A 16 13.97 -25.89 -15.38
C ARG A 16 13.81 -26.89 -14.23
N LEU A 17 13.56 -26.42 -13.00
CA LEU A 17 13.56 -27.27 -11.81
C LEU A 17 12.29 -28.13 -11.68
N GLY A 18 11.28 -27.89 -12.51
CA GLY A 18 10.04 -28.67 -12.48
C GLY A 18 9.33 -28.69 -13.82
N ARG A 19 8.73 -29.85 -14.14
CA ARG A 19 7.91 -30.03 -15.35
C ARG A 19 6.58 -29.28 -15.30
N GLN A 20 5.99 -29.17 -14.10
CA GLN A 20 4.80 -28.38 -13.81
C GLN A 20 5.15 -27.43 -12.68
N ARG A 21 4.71 -26.17 -12.80
CA ARG A 21 5.06 -25.08 -11.90
C ARG A 21 3.78 -24.32 -11.55
N ILE A 22 3.56 -24.09 -10.27
CA ILE A 22 2.39 -23.37 -9.77
C ILE A 22 2.91 -22.11 -9.08
N PHE A 23 2.50 -20.96 -9.60
CA PHE A 23 2.77 -19.65 -9.00
C PHE A 23 1.47 -19.14 -8.41
N MET A 24 1.48 -18.78 -7.13
CA MET A 24 0.31 -18.29 -6.41
C MET A 24 0.63 -16.96 -5.75
N SER A 25 -0.30 -16.03 -5.84
CA SER A 25 -0.25 -14.77 -5.13
C SER A 25 -1.68 -14.32 -4.84
N ALA A 26 -1.88 -13.66 -3.70
CA ALA A 26 -3.15 -12.99 -3.40
C ALA A 26 -3.45 -11.87 -4.40
N THR A 27 -2.41 -11.31 -5.03
CA THR A 27 -2.52 -10.20 -5.97
C THR A 27 -1.61 -10.42 -7.17
N ILE A 28 -2.20 -10.57 -8.36
CA ILE A 28 -1.50 -10.51 -9.65
C ILE A 28 -2.20 -9.42 -10.48
N PRO A 29 -1.77 -8.14 -10.38
CA PRO A 29 -2.46 -7.01 -10.99
C PRO A 29 -2.47 -7.05 -12.53
N SER A 30 -1.39 -7.52 -13.14
CA SER A 30 -1.29 -7.76 -14.58
C SER A 30 -0.67 -9.14 -14.85
N PRO A 31 -1.44 -10.09 -15.41
CA PRO A 31 -0.93 -11.41 -15.77
C PRO A 31 0.16 -11.34 -16.85
N SER A 32 0.04 -10.41 -17.80
CA SER A 32 1.05 -10.16 -18.85
C SER A 32 2.37 -9.72 -18.25
N VAL A 33 2.34 -8.74 -17.34
CA VAL A 33 3.53 -8.26 -16.62
C VAL A 33 4.14 -9.40 -15.80
N PHE A 34 3.31 -10.12 -15.03
CA PHE A 34 3.76 -11.22 -14.18
C PHE A 34 4.47 -12.33 -14.98
N MET A 35 3.89 -12.75 -16.10
CA MET A 35 4.49 -13.76 -16.97
C MET A 35 5.83 -13.28 -17.54
N ARG A 36 5.91 -12.05 -18.03
CA ARG A 36 7.14 -11.51 -18.61
C ARG A 36 8.25 -11.35 -17.57
N GLU A 37 7.95 -10.86 -16.37
CA GLU A 37 8.91 -10.72 -15.26
C GLU A 37 9.51 -12.06 -14.85
N LEU A 38 8.71 -13.13 -14.90
CA LEU A 38 9.13 -14.49 -14.55
C LEU A 38 9.63 -15.31 -15.74
N GLY A 39 9.70 -14.75 -16.94
CA GLY A 39 10.13 -15.48 -18.15
C GLY A 39 9.16 -16.60 -18.58
N LEU A 40 7.88 -16.48 -18.23
CA LEU A 40 6.86 -17.48 -18.55
C LEU A 40 6.37 -17.31 -19.98
N ASP A 41 6.33 -18.42 -20.71
CA ASP A 41 5.73 -18.50 -22.04
C ASP A 41 4.20 -18.44 -21.93
N LYS A 42 3.59 -17.40 -22.49
CA LYS A 42 2.14 -17.15 -22.47
C LYS A 42 1.34 -18.29 -23.10
N GLU A 43 1.87 -18.92 -24.15
CA GLU A 43 1.18 -20.02 -24.85
C GLU A 43 1.21 -21.33 -24.04
N LYS A 44 2.10 -21.41 -23.04
CA LYS A 44 2.27 -22.57 -22.17
C LYS A 44 1.86 -22.31 -20.72
N THR A 45 1.28 -21.15 -20.44
CA THR A 45 0.94 -20.71 -19.08
C THR A 45 -0.56 -20.48 -18.97
N LEU A 46 -1.22 -21.29 -18.15
CA LEU A 46 -2.62 -21.07 -17.79
C LEU A 46 -2.68 -20.06 -16.62
N PHE A 47 -3.37 -18.96 -16.83
CA PHE A 47 -3.69 -18.00 -15.77
C PHE A 47 -5.10 -18.27 -15.24
N LEU A 48 -5.21 -18.47 -13.93
CA LEU A 48 -6.47 -18.62 -13.21
C LEU A 48 -6.66 -17.45 -12.26
N GLN A 49 -7.82 -16.79 -12.34
CA GLN A 49 -8.17 -15.67 -11.47
C GLN A 49 -9.43 -16.00 -10.70
N VAL A 50 -9.36 -15.86 -9.38
CA VAL A 50 -10.53 -15.84 -8.51
C VAL A 50 -11.00 -14.39 -8.42
N SER A 51 -12.11 -14.08 -9.09
CA SER A 51 -12.58 -12.70 -9.25
C SER A 51 -13.38 -12.17 -8.06
N TYR A 52 -13.73 -13.03 -7.10
CA TYR A 52 -14.48 -12.66 -5.90
C TYR A 52 -13.59 -12.73 -4.65
N SER A 53 -13.92 -11.92 -3.66
CA SER A 53 -13.39 -12.08 -2.31
C SER A 53 -14.45 -12.77 -1.46
N SER A 54 -14.04 -13.70 -0.59
CA SER A 54 -14.92 -14.25 0.45
C SER A 54 -15.24 -13.22 1.53
N PHE A 55 -14.53 -12.08 1.58
CA PHE A 55 -14.72 -11.04 2.59
C PHE A 55 -15.76 -10.02 2.10
N PRO A 56 -16.85 -9.81 2.86
CA PRO A 56 -17.91 -8.88 2.49
C PRO A 56 -17.35 -7.48 2.19
N THR A 57 -17.77 -6.84 1.09
CA THR A 57 -17.32 -5.49 0.72
C THR A 57 -17.66 -4.46 1.78
N GLY A 58 -18.84 -4.58 2.41
CA GLY A 58 -19.27 -3.72 3.51
C GLY A 58 -18.39 -3.78 4.76
N ASN A 59 -17.61 -4.85 4.93
CA ASN A 59 -16.69 -4.96 6.06
C ASN A 59 -15.37 -4.22 5.84
N ARG A 60 -15.05 -3.81 4.60
CA ARG A 60 -13.75 -3.27 4.20
C ARG A 60 -13.86 -2.03 3.30
N PRO A 61 -14.66 -1.02 3.66
CA PRO A 61 -14.78 0.19 2.85
C PRO A 61 -13.43 0.92 2.71
N ILE A 62 -13.19 1.48 1.53
CA ILE A 62 -12.05 2.31 1.19
C ILE A 62 -12.58 3.73 0.94
N VAL A 63 -12.49 4.60 1.94
CA VAL A 63 -13.01 5.97 1.90
C VAL A 63 -11.97 6.90 1.30
N THR A 64 -12.42 7.73 0.35
CA THR A 64 -11.53 8.66 -0.38
C THR A 64 -11.95 10.11 -0.25
N THR A 65 -12.97 10.42 0.55
CA THR A 65 -13.57 11.76 0.66
C THR A 65 -12.75 12.73 1.54
N ILE A 66 -12.05 12.23 2.57
CA ILE A 66 -11.11 13.01 3.37
C ILE A 66 -9.81 13.12 2.59
N LYS A 67 -9.35 14.34 2.32
CA LYS A 67 -8.16 14.62 1.51
C LYS A 67 -7.12 15.38 2.33
N GLY A 68 -5.87 14.96 2.21
CA GLY A 68 -4.70 15.70 2.66
C GLY A 68 -4.06 16.51 1.54
N GLY A 69 -2.81 16.90 1.76
CA GLY A 69 -1.97 17.58 0.78
C GLY A 69 -1.26 16.61 -0.17
N SER A 70 -0.75 17.14 -1.28
CA SER A 70 -0.04 16.32 -2.26
C SER A 70 1.33 15.87 -1.75
N MET A 71 1.53 14.56 -1.60
CA MET A 71 2.80 13.96 -1.18
C MET A 71 3.73 13.58 -2.35
N SER A 72 3.43 14.07 -3.56
CA SER A 72 4.30 13.93 -4.74
C SER A 72 5.61 14.73 -4.53
N TYR A 73 6.69 14.38 -5.24
CA TYR A 73 7.98 15.08 -5.05
C TYR A 73 7.88 16.60 -5.32
N SER A 74 7.10 17.01 -6.33
CA SER A 74 6.91 18.42 -6.67
C SER A 74 5.83 19.14 -5.85
N GLY A 75 4.91 18.38 -5.23
CA GLY A 75 3.78 18.94 -4.48
C GLY A 75 3.97 18.99 -2.96
N ARG A 76 4.98 18.31 -2.43
CA ARG A 76 5.16 18.10 -0.99
C ARG A 76 5.90 19.26 -0.32
N ASN A 77 5.14 20.29 0.04
CA ASN A 77 5.58 21.45 0.81
C ASN A 77 4.99 21.44 2.24
N ASP A 78 5.31 22.45 3.05
CA ASP A 78 4.88 22.53 4.46
C ASP A 78 3.35 22.62 4.60
N ASP A 79 2.67 23.34 3.71
CA ASP A 79 1.20 23.40 3.67
C ASP A 79 0.61 22.02 3.37
N ALA A 80 1.20 21.27 2.44
CA ALA A 80 0.76 19.92 2.10
C ALA A 80 0.93 18.94 3.28
N PHE A 81 2.01 19.06 4.05
CA PHE A 81 2.19 18.29 5.28
C PHE A 81 1.16 18.68 6.34
N THR A 82 0.90 19.97 6.53
CA THR A 82 -0.12 20.46 7.47
C THR A 82 -1.51 19.92 7.11
N GLN A 83 -1.93 20.04 5.85
CA GLN A 83 -3.22 19.51 5.37
C GLN A 83 -3.33 17.99 5.55
N THR A 84 -2.23 17.27 5.36
CA THR A 84 -2.21 15.81 5.54
C THR A 84 -2.28 15.43 7.02
N ALA A 85 -1.59 16.16 7.89
CA ALA A 85 -1.68 15.97 9.33
C ALA A 85 -3.11 16.28 9.84
N GLU A 86 -3.75 17.35 9.36
CA GLU A 86 -5.15 17.66 9.68
C GLU A 86 -6.11 16.54 9.25
N ALA A 87 -5.93 15.99 8.03
CA ALA A 87 -6.71 14.86 7.56
C ALA A 87 -6.51 13.60 8.43
N ILE A 88 -5.28 13.33 8.86
CA ILE A 88 -4.97 12.22 9.79
C ILE A 88 -5.65 12.44 11.14
N LEU A 89 -5.53 13.65 11.72
CA LEU A 89 -6.13 14.00 12.99
C LEU A 89 -7.64 13.84 12.95
N GLN A 90 -8.29 14.34 11.89
CA GLN A 90 -9.73 14.16 11.68
C GLN A 90 -10.13 12.67 11.69
N ILE A 91 -9.35 11.80 11.04
CA ILE A 91 -9.62 10.35 11.04
C ILE A 91 -9.37 9.74 12.42
N MET A 92 -8.30 10.14 13.10
CA MET A 92 -7.99 9.67 14.46
C MET A 92 -9.05 10.06 15.48
N ASP A 93 -9.72 11.20 15.28
CA ASP A 93 -10.85 11.65 16.11
C ASP A 93 -12.12 10.83 15.84
N ILE A 94 -12.40 10.52 14.56
CA ILE A 94 -13.51 9.61 14.19
C ILE A 94 -13.31 8.24 14.85
N HIS A 95 -12.05 7.80 14.98
CA HIS A 95 -11.64 6.52 15.54
C HIS A 95 -10.94 6.68 16.90
N GLU A 96 -11.49 7.52 17.80
CA GLU A 96 -10.87 7.83 19.09
C GLU A 96 -10.65 6.61 20.01
N ASN A 97 -11.47 5.57 19.85
CA ASN A 97 -11.50 4.36 20.68
C ASN A 97 -10.97 3.12 19.96
N GLU A 98 -10.39 3.27 18.76
CA GLU A 98 -9.89 2.15 17.97
C GLU A 98 -8.40 2.27 17.72
N LYS A 99 -7.73 1.12 17.60
CA LYS A 99 -6.38 1.07 17.07
C LYS A 99 -6.38 1.35 15.58
N GLY A 100 -5.30 1.93 15.07
CA GLY A 100 -5.15 2.16 13.64
C GLY A 100 -3.71 2.10 13.16
N ILE A 101 -3.56 2.14 11.85
CA ILE A 101 -2.26 2.22 11.19
C ILE A 101 -2.21 3.40 10.21
N ILE A 102 -1.11 4.13 10.19
CA ILE A 102 -0.83 5.17 9.21
C ILE A 102 0.32 4.68 8.33
N LEU A 103 0.11 4.71 7.02
CA LEU A 103 1.00 4.18 6.00
C LEU A 103 1.58 5.36 5.18
N PRO A 104 2.71 5.94 5.62
CA PRO A 104 3.32 7.14 5.03
C PRO A 104 4.07 6.88 3.72
N TYR A 105 4.28 5.61 3.36
CA TYR A 105 5.02 5.11 2.19
C TYR A 105 6.54 5.40 2.16
N THR A 106 7.01 6.53 2.70
CA THR A 106 8.45 6.87 2.77
C THR A 106 8.85 7.43 4.12
N ASN A 107 10.09 7.17 4.54
CA ASN A 107 10.62 7.64 5.84
C ASN A 107 10.57 9.17 5.98
N GLU A 108 10.81 9.90 4.88
CA GLU A 108 10.72 11.37 4.87
C GLU A 108 9.30 11.84 5.23
N ILE A 109 8.27 11.18 4.70
CA ILE A 109 6.87 11.50 5.00
C ILE A 109 6.54 11.11 6.44
N GLU A 110 7.03 9.96 6.90
CA GLU A 110 6.86 9.48 8.26
C GLU A 110 7.40 10.48 9.29
N GLU A 111 8.68 10.85 9.16
CA GLU A 111 9.38 11.77 10.06
C GLU A 111 8.69 13.16 10.09
N ARG A 112 8.37 13.72 8.91
CA ARG A 112 7.71 15.03 8.79
C ARG A 112 6.28 15.04 9.34
N LEU A 113 5.48 14.00 9.08
CA LEU A 113 4.11 13.93 9.61
C LEU A 113 4.10 13.76 11.12
N LEU A 114 5.05 13.01 11.68
CA LEU A 114 5.18 12.86 13.13
C LEU A 114 5.41 14.22 13.81
N GLU A 115 6.28 15.06 13.23
CA GLU A 115 6.54 16.43 13.70
C GLU A 115 5.31 17.33 13.58
N GLU A 116 4.62 17.31 12.44
CA GLU A 116 3.43 18.13 12.21
C GLU A 116 2.26 17.73 13.12
N ILE A 117 2.01 16.43 13.30
CA ILE A 117 0.98 15.93 14.22
C ILE A 117 1.29 16.40 15.65
N LYS A 118 2.54 16.28 16.10
CA LYS A 118 2.98 16.77 17.42
C LYS A 118 2.76 18.27 17.60
N ARG A 119 2.98 19.05 16.53
CA ARG A 119 2.80 20.51 16.53
C ARG A 119 1.33 20.90 16.63
N LEU A 120 0.46 20.21 15.89
CA LEU A 120 -0.97 20.51 15.80
C LEU A 120 -1.76 19.98 17.00
N ASP A 121 -1.51 18.74 17.42
CA ASP A 121 -2.23 18.10 18.52
C ASP A 121 -1.32 17.16 19.34
N LYS A 122 -0.95 17.63 20.54
CA LYS A 122 -0.11 16.85 21.46
C LYS A 122 -0.81 15.64 22.04
N GLY A 123 -2.14 15.65 22.16
CA GLY A 123 -2.94 14.55 22.68
C GLY A 123 -2.99 13.41 21.68
N ALA A 124 -3.32 13.72 20.42
CA ALA A 124 -3.27 12.75 19.33
C ALA A 124 -1.85 12.16 19.15
N TYR A 125 -0.81 13.00 19.30
CA TYR A 125 0.57 12.54 19.27
C TYR A 125 0.90 11.49 20.35
N GLN A 126 0.31 11.56 21.56
CA GLN A 126 0.53 10.53 22.58
C GLN A 126 -0.05 9.17 22.21
N ARG A 127 -1.04 9.12 21.30
CA ARG A 127 -1.59 7.86 20.78
C ARG A 127 -0.69 7.25 19.70
N LEU A 128 0.26 7.99 19.14
CA LEU A 128 1.11 7.48 18.08
C LEU A 128 2.20 6.56 18.61
N MET A 129 2.33 5.39 17.99
CA MET A 129 3.49 4.52 18.12
C MET A 129 4.31 4.60 16.83
N THR A 130 5.64 4.64 16.97
CA THR A 130 6.61 4.68 15.86
C THR A 130 7.84 3.90 16.29
N HIS A 131 8.69 3.55 15.33
CA HIS A 131 9.91 2.79 15.57
C HIS A 131 11.06 3.36 14.77
N GLY A 132 12.29 3.16 15.25
CA GLY A 132 13.49 3.45 14.50
C GLY A 132 13.70 2.53 13.29
N LYS A 133 14.90 2.62 12.71
CA LYS A 133 15.30 1.84 11.52
C LYS A 133 15.90 0.48 11.90
N ASP A 134 16.21 0.28 13.18
CA ASP A 134 16.72 -0.99 13.69
C ASP A 134 15.64 -2.07 13.62
N ALA A 135 16.05 -3.29 13.25
CA ALA A 135 15.10 -4.38 13.05
C ALA A 135 14.54 -4.93 14.36
N ALA A 136 15.36 -5.00 15.42
CA ALA A 136 14.94 -5.51 16.72
C ALA A 136 14.05 -4.49 17.44
N GLU A 137 14.42 -3.21 17.41
CA GLU A 137 13.58 -2.12 17.93
C GLU A 137 12.20 -2.09 17.26
N ARG A 138 12.17 -2.25 15.93
CA ARG A 138 10.91 -2.32 15.19
C ARG A 138 10.07 -3.50 15.62
N GLU A 139 10.67 -4.68 15.77
CA GLU A 139 9.95 -5.87 16.21
C GLU A 139 9.35 -5.69 17.60
N GLU A 140 10.11 -5.11 18.54
CA GLU A 140 9.64 -4.77 19.89
C GLU A 140 8.42 -3.83 19.87
N VAL A 141 8.47 -2.75 19.10
CA VAL A 141 7.34 -1.80 18.98
C VAL A 141 6.11 -2.46 18.35
N LEU A 142 6.30 -3.36 17.38
CA LEU A 142 5.18 -4.09 16.77
C LEU A 142 4.55 -5.06 17.78
N GLU A 143 5.36 -5.80 18.55
CA GLU A 143 4.87 -6.68 19.62
C GLU A 143 4.13 -5.89 20.71
N GLU A 144 4.65 -4.73 21.11
CA GLU A 144 3.98 -3.84 22.06
C GLU A 144 2.64 -3.33 21.49
N PHE A 145 2.63 -2.88 20.24
CA PHE A 145 1.43 -2.39 19.58
C PHE A 145 0.35 -3.47 19.48
N GLU A 146 0.72 -4.73 19.26
CA GLU A 146 -0.23 -5.86 19.26
C GLU A 146 -0.96 -6.02 20.59
N VAL A 147 -0.20 -6.06 21.70
CA VAL A 147 -0.74 -6.36 23.04
C VAL A 147 -1.27 -5.13 23.78
N CYS A 148 -0.97 -3.92 23.30
CA CYS A 148 -1.42 -2.67 23.91
C CYS A 148 -2.95 -2.63 24.01
N PRO A 149 -3.56 -2.38 25.18
CA PRO A 149 -5.02 -2.28 25.30
C PRO A 149 -5.57 -0.93 24.83
N ASP A 150 -4.70 0.09 24.72
CA ASP A 150 -5.09 1.45 24.39
C ASP A 150 -5.36 1.60 22.87
N PRO A 151 -6.17 2.61 22.47
CA PRO A 151 -6.46 2.89 21.05
C PRO A 151 -5.27 3.58 20.36
N ALA A 152 -4.11 2.93 20.39
CA ALA A 152 -2.87 3.39 19.80
C ALA A 152 -2.93 3.36 18.27
N VAL A 153 -2.15 4.23 17.63
CA VAL A 153 -2.08 4.34 16.17
C VAL A 153 -0.63 4.21 15.72
N LEU A 154 -0.32 3.14 14.98
CA LEU A 154 1.03 2.87 14.52
C LEU A 154 1.31 3.62 13.21
N LEU A 155 2.28 4.52 13.24
CA LEU A 155 2.80 5.21 12.06
C LEU A 155 4.08 4.49 11.59
N SER A 156 4.01 3.80 10.45
CA SER A 156 5.14 2.97 9.99
C SER A 156 5.18 2.75 8.48
N THR A 157 6.36 2.97 7.88
CA THR A 157 6.68 2.53 6.52
C THR A 157 6.80 1.01 6.35
N TYR A 158 7.12 0.26 7.40
CA TYR A 158 7.39 -1.19 7.33
C TYR A 158 6.12 -2.04 7.27
N VAL A 159 5.04 -1.57 7.92
CA VAL A 159 3.74 -2.26 7.93
C VAL A 159 3.20 -2.53 6.52
N ASN A 160 3.63 -1.75 5.53
CA ASN A 160 3.34 -1.97 4.11
C ASN A 160 3.69 -3.38 3.59
N GLN A 161 4.63 -4.10 4.21
CA GLN A 161 5.26 -5.29 3.62
C GLN A 161 5.10 -6.59 4.43
N GLY A 162 4.64 -6.57 5.69
CA GLY A 162 4.67 -7.81 6.49
C GLY A 162 3.91 -7.85 7.81
N TYR A 163 3.35 -6.74 8.28
CA TYR A 163 2.61 -6.71 9.55
C TYR A 163 1.14 -7.10 9.36
N ASP A 164 0.58 -7.80 10.35
CA ASP A 164 -0.81 -8.24 10.38
C ASP A 164 -1.66 -7.36 11.30
N GLY A 165 -2.34 -6.36 10.74
CA GLY A 165 -3.11 -5.38 11.52
C GLY A 165 -4.48 -5.89 12.00
N LYS A 166 -4.61 -7.17 12.35
CA LYS A 166 -5.87 -7.83 12.73
C LYS A 166 -6.63 -7.11 13.86
N HIS A 167 -5.91 -6.36 14.69
CA HIS A 167 -6.46 -5.64 15.84
C HIS A 167 -6.78 -4.16 15.55
N CYS A 168 -6.57 -3.70 14.32
CA CYS A 168 -6.84 -2.32 13.93
C CYS A 168 -8.28 -2.18 13.42
N GLY A 169 -8.96 -1.09 13.77
CA GLY A 169 -10.25 -0.73 13.20
C GLY A 169 -10.12 0.09 11.90
N PHE A 170 -8.97 0.74 11.70
CA PHE A 170 -8.75 1.60 10.54
C PHE A 170 -7.31 1.65 10.04
N ALA A 171 -7.14 2.02 8.78
CA ALA A 171 -5.86 2.32 8.14
C ALA A 171 -5.91 3.63 7.36
N ILE A 172 -4.80 4.37 7.33
CA ILE A 172 -4.67 5.61 6.55
C ILE A 172 -3.53 5.46 5.55
N VAL A 173 -3.86 5.38 4.27
CA VAL A 173 -2.92 5.45 3.15
C VAL A 173 -2.67 6.92 2.82
N VAL A 174 -1.49 7.40 3.20
CA VAL A 174 -1.10 8.80 3.03
C VAL A 174 -0.74 9.13 1.58
N LYS A 175 -0.10 8.18 0.89
CA LYS A 175 0.44 8.37 -0.45
C LYS A 175 0.28 7.11 -1.27
N ILE A 176 -0.13 7.27 -2.53
CA ILE A 176 -0.16 6.15 -3.48
C ILE A 176 1.26 5.62 -3.69
N PRO A 177 1.49 4.30 -3.59
CA PRO A 177 2.81 3.71 -3.54
C PRO A 177 3.49 3.57 -4.92
N PHE A 178 3.64 4.68 -5.64
CA PHE A 178 4.36 4.71 -6.92
C PHE A 178 5.85 4.42 -6.72
N PRO A 179 6.43 3.44 -7.46
CA PRO A 179 7.86 3.15 -7.37
C PRO A 179 8.72 4.40 -7.62
N PRO A 180 9.87 4.54 -6.94
CA PRO A 180 10.62 5.79 -6.94
C PRO A 180 11.29 6.07 -8.29
N LEU A 181 10.93 7.18 -8.93
CA LEU A 181 11.55 7.65 -10.18
C LEU A 181 12.97 8.23 -9.99
N GLY A 182 13.46 8.33 -8.75
CA GLY A 182 14.87 8.61 -8.48
C GLY A 182 15.78 7.39 -8.66
N ASP A 183 15.22 6.18 -8.69
CA ASP A 183 15.98 4.95 -8.92
C ASP A 183 16.15 4.68 -10.42
N VAL A 184 17.41 4.64 -10.87
CA VAL A 184 17.77 4.45 -12.29
C VAL A 184 17.15 3.17 -12.86
N ARG A 185 17.07 2.09 -12.07
CA ARG A 185 16.45 0.83 -12.52
C ARG A 185 14.95 1.02 -12.74
N THR A 186 14.27 1.63 -11.78
CA THR A 186 12.83 1.91 -11.86
C THR A 186 12.49 2.76 -13.09
N VAL A 187 13.26 3.83 -13.35
CA VAL A 187 13.09 4.66 -14.55
C VAL A 187 13.22 3.84 -15.82
N LYS A 188 14.32 3.08 -15.97
CA LYS A 188 14.53 2.24 -17.16
C LYS A 188 13.43 1.20 -17.37
N LYS A 189 12.93 0.60 -16.28
CA LYS A 189 11.82 -0.36 -16.36
C LYS A 189 10.52 0.32 -16.77
N MET A 190 10.20 1.47 -16.19
CA MET A 190 9.00 2.24 -16.54
C MET A 190 9.04 2.72 -18.00
N GLU A 191 10.18 3.21 -18.48
CA GLU A 191 10.35 3.64 -19.87
C GLU A 191 10.17 2.48 -20.86
N LYS A 192 10.62 1.27 -20.48
CA LYS A 192 10.44 0.06 -21.28
C LYS A 192 9.01 -0.48 -21.20
N ASP A 193 8.39 -0.40 -20.03
CA ASP A 193 7.05 -0.91 -19.77
C ASP A 193 6.29 -0.09 -18.71
N GLU A 194 5.37 0.75 -19.20
CA GLU A 194 4.49 1.53 -18.34
C GLU A 194 3.48 0.64 -17.57
N GLU A 195 3.07 -0.49 -18.16
CA GLU A 195 2.12 -1.42 -17.54
C GLU A 195 2.72 -2.02 -16.26
N TRP A 196 4.02 -2.36 -16.29
CA TRP A 196 4.75 -2.81 -15.11
C TRP A 196 4.66 -1.78 -13.98
N TYR A 197 4.93 -0.51 -14.27
CA TYR A 197 4.91 0.55 -13.25
C TYR A 197 3.53 0.72 -12.59
N LYS A 198 2.45 0.58 -13.37
CA LYS A 198 1.08 0.59 -12.85
C LYS A 198 0.74 -0.68 -12.07
N SER A 199 1.16 -1.83 -12.56
CA SER A 199 0.97 -3.13 -11.91
C SER A 199 1.63 -3.15 -10.52
N GLU A 200 2.88 -2.68 -10.39
CA GLU A 200 3.58 -2.57 -9.10
C GLU A 200 2.86 -1.63 -8.13
N THR A 201 2.39 -0.48 -8.64
CA THR A 201 1.65 0.50 -7.83
C THR A 201 0.33 -0.08 -7.33
N ALA A 202 -0.45 -0.71 -8.22
CA ALA A 202 -1.73 -1.32 -7.88
C ALA A 202 -1.55 -2.47 -6.90
N GLY A 203 -0.58 -3.36 -7.13
CA GLY A 203 -0.26 -4.45 -6.21
C GLY A 203 0.06 -3.94 -4.81
N SER A 204 0.93 -2.94 -4.71
CA SER A 204 1.29 -2.33 -3.43
C SER A 204 0.09 -1.68 -2.73
N LEU A 205 -0.76 -0.97 -3.47
CA LEU A 205 -1.93 -0.31 -2.91
C LEU A 205 -2.98 -1.32 -2.43
N ILE A 206 -3.21 -2.42 -3.16
CA ILE A 206 -4.10 -3.51 -2.71
C ILE A 206 -3.58 -4.11 -1.40
N GLN A 207 -2.27 -4.32 -1.28
CA GLN A 207 -1.65 -4.83 -0.05
C GLN A 207 -1.79 -3.85 1.12
N MET A 208 -1.73 -2.53 0.86
CA MET A 208 -1.97 -1.51 1.90
C MET A 208 -3.43 -1.49 2.36
N CYS A 209 -4.40 -1.56 1.43
CA CYS A 209 -5.83 -1.62 1.78
C CYS A 209 -6.23 -2.93 2.49
N GLY A 210 -5.49 -4.02 2.27
CA GLY A 210 -5.75 -5.31 2.88
C GLY A 210 -5.17 -5.49 4.29
N ARG A 211 -4.68 -4.43 4.95
CA ARG A 211 -3.98 -4.54 6.25
C ARG A 211 -4.90 -4.69 7.46
N VAL A 212 -6.15 -4.26 7.33
CA VAL A 212 -7.13 -4.22 8.44
C VAL A 212 -8.03 -5.47 8.45
N VAL A 213 -8.62 -5.82 7.30
CA VAL A 213 -9.56 -6.94 7.19
C VAL A 213 -8.85 -8.18 6.65
N ARG A 214 -8.78 -9.24 7.48
CA ARG A 214 -8.00 -10.46 7.21
C ARG A 214 -8.85 -11.73 7.26
N SER A 215 -10.02 -11.67 7.88
CA SER A 215 -11.00 -12.74 7.94
C SER A 215 -12.37 -12.28 7.41
N VAL A 216 -13.31 -13.22 7.31
CA VAL A 216 -14.70 -12.92 6.89
C VAL A 216 -15.43 -12.14 7.98
N GLU A 217 -15.02 -12.33 9.23
CA GLU A 217 -15.60 -11.75 10.43
C GLU A 217 -15.00 -10.38 10.79
N ASP A 218 -13.83 -10.05 10.26
CA ASP A 218 -13.19 -8.76 10.52
C ASP A 218 -13.95 -7.62 9.83
N THR A 219 -13.95 -6.45 10.46
CA THR A 219 -14.48 -5.20 9.91
C THR A 219 -13.49 -4.08 10.15
N GLY A 220 -13.31 -3.19 9.18
CA GLY A 220 -12.56 -1.97 9.38
C GLY A 220 -12.46 -1.11 8.13
N ILE A 221 -11.98 0.12 8.30
CA ILE A 221 -12.06 1.17 7.26
C ILE A 221 -10.66 1.54 6.80
N THR A 222 -10.44 1.59 5.49
CA THR A 222 -9.23 2.19 4.93
C THR A 222 -9.54 3.58 4.40
N TYR A 223 -8.72 4.56 4.74
CA TYR A 223 -8.78 5.91 4.19
C TYR A 223 -7.62 6.11 3.21
N ILE A 224 -7.90 6.64 2.03
CA ILE A 224 -6.85 7.13 1.12
C ILE A 224 -6.94 8.65 1.09
N VAL A 225 -6.01 9.31 1.76
CA VAL A 225 -6.01 10.78 1.89
C VAL A 225 -5.21 11.48 0.79
N ASP A 226 -4.53 10.72 -0.09
CA ASP A 226 -3.79 11.28 -1.22
C ASP A 226 -4.74 11.98 -2.21
N PRO A 227 -4.64 13.32 -2.40
CA PRO A 227 -5.54 14.05 -3.29
C PRO A 227 -5.35 13.68 -4.77
N THR A 228 -4.24 13.01 -5.12
CA THR A 228 -3.99 12.55 -6.50
C THR A 228 -4.68 11.21 -6.82
N PHE A 229 -5.28 10.55 -5.81
CA PHE A 229 -5.93 9.25 -5.97
C PHE A 229 -6.97 9.26 -7.08
N ASP A 230 -7.91 10.21 -7.09
CA ASP A 230 -9.03 10.21 -8.03
C ASP A 230 -8.55 10.31 -9.49
N PHE A 231 -7.51 11.11 -9.73
CA PHE A 231 -6.88 11.21 -11.04
C PHE A 231 -6.26 9.87 -11.45
N HIS A 232 -5.42 9.29 -10.59
CA HIS A 232 -4.72 8.04 -10.91
C HIS A 232 -5.66 6.84 -11.01
N TYR A 233 -6.69 6.79 -10.17
CA TYR A 233 -7.69 5.73 -10.12
C TYR A 233 -8.61 5.75 -11.36
N ASN A 234 -9.10 6.92 -11.78
CA ASN A 234 -10.10 7.02 -12.84
C ASN A 234 -9.53 7.29 -14.23
N LYS A 235 -8.42 8.05 -14.34
CA LYS A 235 -7.84 8.48 -15.61
C LYS A 235 -6.45 7.89 -15.83
N GLY A 236 -5.59 7.99 -14.83
CA GLY A 236 -4.20 7.56 -14.90
C GLY A 236 -3.34 8.40 -15.85
N ILE A 237 -2.06 8.03 -15.93
CA ILE A 237 -1.12 8.57 -16.91
C ILE A 237 -1.37 7.85 -18.24
N ASN A 238 -1.30 8.55 -19.37
CA ASN A 238 -1.50 7.99 -20.72
C ASN A 238 -2.83 7.23 -20.93
N GLY A 239 -3.88 7.57 -20.17
CA GLY A 239 -5.17 6.90 -20.25
C GLY A 239 -5.19 5.48 -19.66
N GLN A 240 -4.23 5.16 -18.80
CA GLN A 240 -4.12 3.90 -18.07
C GLN A 240 -4.52 4.07 -16.59
N PRO A 241 -5.83 4.00 -16.27
CA PRO A 241 -6.31 4.16 -14.90
C PRO A 241 -5.94 2.98 -14.00
N LEU A 242 -5.58 3.25 -12.73
CA LEU A 242 -5.17 2.22 -11.77
C LEU A 242 -6.27 1.19 -11.51
N ARG A 243 -7.56 1.57 -11.57
CA ARG A 243 -8.69 0.64 -11.35
C ARG A 243 -8.69 -0.57 -12.29
N LYS A 244 -8.05 -0.48 -13.47
CA LYS A 244 -7.90 -1.60 -14.42
C LYS A 244 -6.94 -2.70 -13.92
N PHE A 245 -6.05 -2.35 -13.00
CA PHE A 245 -5.06 -3.25 -12.40
C PHE A 245 -5.51 -3.74 -11.01
N MET A 246 -6.69 -3.31 -10.56
CA MET A 246 -7.26 -3.69 -9.28
C MET A 246 -8.36 -4.75 -9.47
N PRO A 247 -8.42 -5.77 -8.61
CA PRO A 247 -9.54 -6.71 -8.60
C PRO A 247 -10.89 -6.02 -8.40
N ALA A 248 -11.95 -6.58 -8.98
CA ALA A 248 -13.31 -6.03 -8.89
C ALA A 248 -13.75 -5.80 -7.44
N TYR A 249 -13.44 -6.75 -6.56
CA TYR A 249 -13.80 -6.67 -5.14
C TYR A 249 -13.09 -5.53 -4.38
N ILE A 250 -11.96 -5.00 -4.87
CA ILE A 250 -11.32 -3.79 -4.32
C ILE A 250 -12.04 -2.56 -4.87
N ASN A 251 -12.29 -2.53 -6.19
CA ASN A 251 -12.98 -1.40 -6.83
C ASN A 251 -14.39 -1.17 -6.26
N GLU A 252 -15.10 -2.25 -5.92
CA GLU A 252 -16.42 -2.20 -5.27
C GLU A 252 -16.39 -1.67 -3.84
N ALA A 253 -15.23 -1.71 -3.18
CA ALA A 253 -15.06 -1.21 -1.83
C ALA A 253 -14.70 0.29 -1.78
N VAL A 254 -14.34 0.90 -2.90
CA VAL A 254 -13.99 2.33 -2.98
C VAL A 254 -15.24 3.20 -2.91
N LEU A 255 -15.26 4.12 -1.95
CA LEU A 255 -16.34 5.08 -1.65
C LEU A 255 -15.91 6.53 -1.88
#